data_AF-A0A534ZX22-F1
#
_entry.id   AF-A0A534ZX22-F1
#
_cell.length_a   1.000
_cell.length_b   1.000
_cell.length_c   1.000
_cell.angle_alpha   90.00
_cell.angle_beta   90.00
_cell.angle_gamma   90.00
#
_symmetry.space_group_name_H-M   'P 1'
#
loop_
_entity.id
_entity.type
_entity.pdbx_description
1 polymer ?
#
loop_
_entity_poly.entity_id
_entity_poly.type
_entity_poly.pdbx_seq_one_letter_code
_entity_poly.pdbx_strand_id
1 'polypeptide(L)'
;MSPRLARLLVHAYPPSWRRRYGSEYAALLEDLPATPSVVADAVRAGLAVRGRALSNALLTSGGPAVTIDFGGWHARAFALLAIVVALPTTIVLALSALAYNVGVPGMATAIEPIQRQLLGSKLIGLGLMGAPVLAFVIAVLPVLRLSIQREAGELTIAFAIRGRALTLVAAVLSLLLIAFFAIHSATEFLFGT
;
A
#
# COMPACT_ATOMS: atom_id res chain seq x y z
N MET A 1 -18.81 -3.61 -19.05
CA MET A 1 -17.86 -2.51 -18.73
C MET A 1 -16.98 -2.19 -19.95
N SER A 2 -16.08 -1.19 -19.90
CA SER A 2 -15.21 -0.91 -21.07
C SER A 2 -14.22 -2.07 -21.36
N PRO A 3 -13.93 -2.40 -22.63
CA PRO A 3 -13.04 -3.50 -23.00
C PRO A 3 -11.61 -3.35 -22.47
N ARG A 4 -11.18 -2.11 -22.19
CA ARG A 4 -9.86 -1.83 -21.59
C ARG A 4 -9.84 -2.22 -20.11
N LEU A 5 -10.91 -1.88 -19.37
CA LEU A 5 -11.02 -2.23 -17.96
C LEU A 5 -11.16 -3.74 -17.76
N ALA A 6 -11.98 -4.41 -18.57
CA ALA A 6 -12.14 -5.86 -18.51
C ALA A 6 -10.78 -6.60 -18.68
N ARG A 7 -10.00 -6.21 -19.69
CA ARG A 7 -8.64 -6.75 -19.90
C ARG A 7 -7.69 -6.47 -18.74
N LEU A 8 -7.78 -5.29 -18.14
CA LEU A 8 -6.99 -4.93 -16.97
C LEU A 8 -7.33 -5.79 -15.76
N LEU A 9 -8.62 -6.09 -15.53
CA LEU A 9 -9.06 -6.96 -14.44
C LEU A 9 -8.63 -8.42 -14.66
N VAL A 10 -8.68 -8.91 -15.89
CA VAL A 10 -8.17 -10.26 -16.23
C VAL A 10 -6.68 -10.38 -15.90
N HIS A 11 -5.88 -9.31 -15.98
CA HIS A 11 -4.47 -9.35 -15.61
C HIS A 11 -4.21 -9.62 -14.12
N ALA A 12 -5.19 -9.44 -13.23
CA ALA A 12 -5.07 -9.84 -11.82
C ALA A 12 -4.94 -11.37 -11.65
N TYR A 13 -5.44 -12.15 -12.61
CA TYR A 13 -5.42 -13.62 -12.58
C TYR A 13 -4.07 -14.19 -13.04
N PRO A 14 -3.66 -15.39 -12.57
CA PRO A 14 -2.39 -16.01 -12.94
C PRO A 14 -2.32 -16.42 -14.42
N PRO A 15 -1.11 -16.48 -15.04
CA PRO A 15 -0.96 -16.72 -16.48
C PRO A 15 -1.58 -18.02 -17.00
N SER A 16 -1.51 -19.11 -16.21
CA SER A 16 -2.13 -20.40 -16.56
C SER A 16 -3.65 -20.28 -16.68
N TRP A 17 -4.28 -19.58 -15.74
CA TRP A 17 -5.72 -19.34 -15.73
C TRP A 17 -6.14 -18.46 -16.90
N ARG A 18 -5.40 -17.35 -17.15
CA ARG A 18 -5.70 -16.43 -18.27
C ARG A 18 -5.61 -17.11 -19.63
N ARG A 19 -4.67 -18.04 -19.81
CA ARG A 19 -4.56 -18.81 -21.07
C ARG A 19 -5.78 -19.69 -21.32
N ARG A 20 -6.47 -20.14 -20.26
CA ARG A 20 -7.59 -21.07 -20.37
C ARG A 20 -8.96 -20.37 -20.39
N TYR A 21 -9.13 -19.32 -19.60
CA TYR A 21 -10.43 -18.66 -19.38
C TYR A 21 -10.40 -17.15 -19.62
N GLY A 22 -9.25 -16.57 -19.96
CA GLY A 22 -9.06 -15.12 -19.98
C GLY A 22 -9.94 -14.40 -21.01
N SER A 23 -10.09 -14.96 -22.20
CA SER A 23 -10.93 -14.38 -23.26
C SER A 23 -12.42 -14.48 -22.92
N GLU A 24 -12.87 -15.64 -22.43
CA GLU A 24 -14.27 -15.86 -22.03
C GLU A 24 -14.66 -14.96 -20.85
N TYR A 25 -13.79 -14.87 -19.82
CA TYR A 25 -14.05 -14.03 -18.67
C TYR A 25 -14.00 -12.53 -19.01
N ALA A 26 -13.13 -12.11 -19.93
CA ALA A 26 -13.14 -10.74 -20.43
C ALA A 26 -14.49 -10.39 -21.07
N ALA A 27 -15.06 -11.29 -21.89
CA ALA A 27 -16.35 -11.09 -22.51
C ALA A 27 -17.47 -10.99 -21.46
N LEU A 28 -17.48 -11.86 -20.45
CA LEU A 28 -18.45 -11.78 -19.35
C LEU A 28 -18.35 -10.46 -18.56
N LEU A 29 -17.14 -9.93 -18.38
CA LEU A 29 -16.91 -8.63 -17.73
C LEU A 29 -17.39 -7.45 -18.62
N GLU A 30 -17.31 -7.58 -19.94
CA GLU A 30 -17.82 -6.58 -20.89
C GLU A 30 -19.35 -6.44 -20.80
N ASP A 31 -20.07 -7.54 -20.53
CA ASP A 31 -21.53 -7.53 -20.38
C ASP A 31 -22.01 -7.00 -19.02
N LEU A 32 -21.15 -6.99 -17.99
CA LEU A 32 -21.51 -6.52 -16.65
C LEU A 32 -21.42 -4.99 -16.51
N PRO A 33 -22.30 -4.35 -15.72
CA PRO A 33 -22.15 -2.94 -15.39
C PRO A 33 -20.86 -2.69 -14.60
N ALA A 34 -20.18 -1.59 -14.87
CA ALA A 34 -18.91 -1.21 -14.24
C ALA A 34 -19.12 -0.63 -12.83
N THR A 35 -19.84 -1.35 -11.97
CA THR A 35 -20.05 -0.91 -10.59
C THR A 35 -18.79 -1.16 -9.75
N PRO A 36 -18.47 -0.30 -8.77
CA PRO A 36 -17.29 -0.48 -7.91
C PRO A 36 -17.28 -1.84 -7.20
N SER A 37 -18.45 -2.38 -6.85
CA SER A 37 -18.59 -3.70 -6.21
C SER A 37 -18.16 -4.83 -7.13
N VAL A 38 -18.55 -4.81 -8.41
CA VAL A 38 -18.17 -5.82 -9.40
C VAL A 38 -16.66 -5.77 -9.66
N VAL A 39 -16.09 -4.57 -9.77
CA VAL A 39 -14.64 -4.38 -9.93
C VAL A 39 -13.89 -4.95 -8.72
N ALA A 40 -14.31 -4.61 -7.50
CA ALA A 40 -13.69 -5.10 -6.28
C ALA A 40 -13.78 -6.62 -6.13
N ASP A 41 -14.93 -7.20 -6.49
CA ASP A 41 -15.15 -8.65 -6.43
C ASP A 41 -14.27 -9.40 -7.45
N ALA A 42 -14.18 -8.91 -8.69
CA ALA A 42 -13.30 -9.47 -9.71
C ALA A 42 -11.81 -9.43 -9.30
N VAL A 43 -11.35 -8.31 -8.71
CA VAL A 43 -9.99 -8.20 -8.18
C VAL A 43 -9.76 -9.18 -7.03
N ARG A 44 -10.71 -9.28 -6.09
CA ARG A 44 -10.64 -10.20 -4.94
C ARG A 44 -10.58 -11.65 -5.41
N ALA A 45 -11.41 -12.04 -6.37
CA ALA A 45 -11.42 -13.36 -6.95
C ALA A 45 -10.08 -13.69 -7.66
N GLY A 46 -9.54 -12.74 -8.44
CA GLY A 46 -8.23 -12.89 -9.07
C GLY A 46 -7.10 -13.12 -8.07
N LEU A 47 -7.08 -12.34 -6.98
CA LEU A 47 -6.12 -12.50 -5.88
C LEU A 47 -6.27 -13.84 -5.16
N ALA A 48 -7.51 -14.29 -4.90
CA ALA A 48 -7.78 -15.57 -4.26
C ALA A 48 -7.28 -16.75 -5.11
N VAL A 49 -7.54 -16.74 -6.43
CA VAL A 49 -7.04 -17.76 -7.36
C VAL A 49 -5.52 -17.77 -7.40
N ARG A 50 -4.89 -16.59 -7.38
CA ARG A 50 -3.42 -16.46 -7.36
C ARG A 50 -2.82 -16.98 -6.06
N GLY A 51 -3.45 -16.70 -4.93
CA GLY A 51 -3.07 -17.24 -3.62
C GLY A 51 -3.15 -18.77 -3.59
N ARG A 52 -4.23 -19.36 -4.12
CA ARG A 52 -4.36 -20.82 -4.24
C ARG A 52 -3.34 -21.44 -5.20
N ALA A 53 -3.06 -20.78 -6.32
CA ALA A 53 -2.03 -21.25 -7.26
C ALA A 53 -0.65 -21.27 -6.61
N LEU A 54 -0.34 -20.24 -5.82
CA LEU A 54 0.89 -20.16 -5.03
C LEU A 54 0.94 -21.22 -3.92
N SER A 55 -0.14 -21.38 -3.14
CA SER A 55 -0.20 -22.38 -2.08
C SER A 55 -0.07 -23.79 -2.64
N ASN A 56 -0.71 -24.09 -3.76
CA ASN A 56 -0.59 -25.38 -4.42
C ASN A 56 0.82 -25.61 -4.92
N ALA A 57 1.46 -24.61 -5.54
CA ALA A 57 2.86 -24.71 -5.94
C ALA A 57 3.81 -24.98 -4.75
N LEU A 58 3.54 -24.36 -3.60
CA LEU A 58 4.29 -24.59 -2.35
C LEU A 58 4.04 -25.98 -1.75
N LEU A 59 2.82 -26.50 -1.84
CA LEU A 59 2.44 -27.79 -1.24
C LEU A 59 2.84 -29.00 -2.10
N THR A 60 2.78 -28.89 -3.43
CA THR A 60 2.98 -30.04 -4.33
C THR A 60 4.40 -30.20 -4.85
N SER A 61 5.31 -29.26 -4.56
CA SER A 61 6.69 -29.36 -5.05
C SER A 61 7.70 -29.47 -3.91
N GLY A 62 8.43 -30.59 -3.85
CA GLY A 62 9.83 -30.61 -3.39
C GLY A 62 10.74 -29.93 -4.43
N GLY A 63 10.26 -28.84 -5.01
CA GLY A 63 10.86 -28.13 -6.13
C GLY A 63 11.64 -26.90 -5.65
N PRO A 64 12.39 -26.26 -6.56
CA PRO A 64 13.29 -25.15 -6.24
C PRO A 64 12.56 -24.02 -5.50
N ALA A 65 13.28 -23.39 -4.58
CA ALA A 65 12.83 -22.31 -3.70
C ALA A 65 11.83 -21.36 -4.39
N VAL A 66 10.61 -21.28 -3.87
CA VAL A 66 9.62 -20.32 -4.35
C VAL A 66 9.99 -18.95 -3.77
N THR A 67 10.65 -18.13 -4.59
CA THR A 67 10.93 -16.74 -4.24
C THR A 67 9.78 -15.86 -4.71
N ILE A 68 9.03 -15.29 -3.77
CA ILE A 68 8.05 -14.26 -4.08
C ILE A 68 8.79 -12.92 -4.11
N ASP A 69 9.14 -12.47 -5.32
CA ASP A 69 9.80 -11.20 -5.53
C ASP A 69 8.78 -10.11 -5.88
N PHE A 70 8.37 -9.33 -4.88
CA PHE A 70 7.56 -8.13 -5.10
C PHE A 70 8.39 -6.97 -5.71
N GLY A 71 9.73 -7.03 -5.61
CA GLY A 71 10.62 -5.95 -6.01
C GLY A 71 10.87 -5.86 -7.53
N GLY A 72 10.69 -6.96 -8.26
CA GLY A 72 10.99 -7.03 -9.70
C GLY A 72 10.07 -6.17 -10.57
N TRP A 73 8.82 -5.96 -10.16
CA TRP A 73 7.82 -5.25 -10.95
C TRP A 73 7.40 -3.98 -10.20
N HIS A 74 8.06 -2.87 -10.55
CA HIS A 74 7.67 -1.49 -10.18
C HIS A 74 8.06 -0.97 -8.79
N ALA A 75 9.18 -1.38 -8.18
CA ALA A 75 9.67 -0.78 -6.93
C ALA A 75 9.71 0.78 -6.95
N ARG A 76 9.99 1.38 -8.12
CA ARG A 76 9.91 2.84 -8.32
C ARG A 76 8.47 3.38 -8.23
N ALA A 77 7.50 2.71 -8.85
CA ALA A 77 6.11 3.16 -8.80
C ALA A 77 5.54 3.03 -7.39
N PHE A 78 5.88 1.96 -6.65
CA PHE A 78 5.50 1.82 -5.24
C PHE A 78 6.09 2.93 -4.38
N ALA A 79 7.37 3.26 -4.56
CA ALA A 79 7.99 4.38 -3.84
C ALA A 79 7.32 5.72 -4.16
N LEU A 80 7.06 6.00 -5.44
CA LEU A 80 6.36 7.23 -5.84
C LEU A 80 4.94 7.28 -5.28
N LEU A 81 4.21 6.16 -5.31
CA LEU A 81 2.88 6.07 -4.73
C LEU A 81 2.91 6.32 -3.22
N ALA A 82 3.86 5.72 -2.50
CA ALA A 82 4.03 5.96 -1.07
C ALA A 82 4.32 7.44 -0.76
N ILE A 83 5.18 8.09 -1.55
CA ILE A 83 5.46 9.53 -1.41
C ILE A 83 4.19 10.35 -1.64
N VAL A 84 3.44 10.08 -2.72
CA VAL A 84 2.20 10.80 -3.04
C VAL A 84 1.16 10.61 -1.93
N VAL A 85 1.06 9.41 -1.36
CA VAL A 85 0.15 9.12 -0.25
C VAL A 85 0.57 9.85 1.05
N ALA A 86 1.87 9.91 1.36
CA ALA A 86 2.38 10.60 2.55
C ALA A 86 2.43 12.14 2.42
N LEU A 87 2.42 12.67 1.19
CA LEU A 87 2.62 14.08 0.90
C LEU A 87 1.64 15.00 1.64
N PRO A 88 0.30 14.76 1.62
CA PRO A 88 -0.65 15.66 2.25
C PRO A 88 -0.40 15.77 3.75
N THR A 89 -0.16 14.64 4.41
CA THR A 89 0.14 14.60 5.86
C THR A 89 1.46 15.32 6.17
N THR A 90 2.48 15.15 5.33
CA THR A 90 3.77 15.83 5.49
C THR A 90 3.63 17.34 5.34
N ILE A 91 2.83 17.81 4.38
CA ILE A 91 2.56 19.25 4.17
C ILE A 91 1.86 19.83 5.39
N VAL A 92 0.80 19.18 5.88
CA VAL A 92 0.06 19.65 7.05
C VAL A 92 0.98 19.75 8.27
N LEU A 93 1.79 18.72 8.53
CA LEU A 93 2.75 18.72 9.63
C LEU A 93 3.82 19.80 9.49
N ALA A 94 4.36 20.00 8.30
CA ALA A 94 5.37 21.03 8.04
C ALA A 94 4.79 22.43 8.27
N LEU A 95 3.57 22.68 7.80
CA LEU A 95 2.86 23.94 8.02
C LEU A 95 2.56 24.16 9.51
N SER A 96 2.09 23.14 10.22
CA SER A 96 1.86 23.20 11.67
C SER A 96 3.16 23.49 12.43
N ALA A 97 4.25 22.80 12.11
CA ALA A 97 5.54 23.05 12.73
C ALA A 97 6.04 24.48 12.47
N LEU A 98 5.88 24.98 11.25
CA LEU A 98 6.26 26.36 10.91
C LEU A 98 5.40 27.39 11.67
N ALA A 99 4.10 27.15 11.78
CA ALA A 99 3.17 28.05 12.46
C ALA A 99 3.41 28.11 13.97
N TYR A 100 3.61 26.94 14.61
CA TYR A 100 3.61 26.84 16.07
C TYR A 100 5.01 26.74 16.70
N ASN A 101 6.00 26.16 16.01
CA ASN A 101 7.35 25.98 16.59
C ASN A 101 8.33 27.07 16.15
N VAL A 102 8.23 27.56 14.91
CA VAL A 102 9.16 28.58 14.37
C VAL A 102 8.71 30.00 14.76
N GLY A 103 7.46 30.16 15.23
CA GLY A 103 6.98 31.43 15.79
C GLY A 103 6.84 32.54 14.75
N VAL A 104 6.64 32.19 13.47
CA VAL A 104 6.47 33.17 12.39
C VAL A 104 5.17 33.95 12.64
N PRO A 105 5.24 35.27 12.93
CA PRO A 105 4.06 36.06 13.26
C PRO A 105 3.08 36.06 12.08
N GLY A 106 1.80 35.80 12.35
CA GLY A 106 0.73 35.79 11.34
C GLY A 106 0.63 34.49 10.52
N MET A 107 1.58 33.55 10.63
CA MET A 107 1.49 32.26 9.95
C MET A 107 0.38 31.38 10.53
N ALA A 108 0.23 31.38 11.87
CA ALA A 108 -0.84 30.66 12.56
C ALA A 108 -2.23 31.12 12.10
N THR A 109 -2.46 32.44 12.03
CA THR A 109 -3.75 33.00 11.58
C THR A 109 -4.06 32.70 10.11
N ALA A 110 -3.02 32.57 9.26
CA ALA A 110 -3.19 32.21 7.86
C ALA A 110 -3.52 30.72 7.66
N ILE A 111 -2.99 29.84 8.50
CA ILE A 111 -3.13 28.38 8.38
C ILE A 111 -4.38 27.86 9.09
N GLU A 112 -4.84 28.53 10.15
CA GLU A 112 -5.99 28.13 10.95
C GLU A 112 -7.28 27.84 10.15
N PRO A 113 -7.73 28.64 9.17
CA PRO A 113 -8.92 28.31 8.39
C PRO A 113 -8.75 27.04 7.56
N ILE A 114 -7.54 26.81 7.01
CA ILE A 114 -7.23 25.61 6.23
C ILE A 114 -7.25 24.37 7.14
N GLN A 115 -6.65 24.47 8.33
CA GLN A 115 -6.67 23.40 9.31
C GLN A 115 -8.09 23.08 9.79
N ARG A 116 -8.90 24.10 10.11
CA ARG A 116 -10.31 23.87 10.51
C ARG A 116 -11.11 23.20 9.40
N GLN A 117 -10.88 23.56 8.14
CA GLN A 117 -11.57 22.93 7.02
C GLN A 117 -11.13 21.47 6.81
N LEU A 118 -9.83 21.18 6.94
CA LEU A 118 -9.28 19.83 6.79
C LEU A 118 -9.65 18.91 7.95
N LEU A 119 -9.52 19.40 9.19
CA LEU A 119 -9.78 18.63 10.41
C LEU A 119 -11.28 18.58 10.77
N GLY A 120 -12.08 19.52 10.28
CA GLY A 120 -13.53 19.55 10.51
C GLY A 120 -14.27 18.36 9.87
N SER A 121 -13.69 17.75 8.84
CA SER A 121 -14.20 16.50 8.27
C SER A 121 -13.53 15.29 8.92
N LYS A 122 -14.31 14.52 9.70
CA LYS A 122 -13.83 13.27 10.33
C LYS A 122 -13.16 12.31 9.34
N LEU A 123 -13.68 12.23 8.10
CA LEU A 123 -13.13 11.38 7.05
C LEU A 123 -11.75 11.85 6.58
N ILE A 124 -11.58 13.16 6.41
CA ILE A 124 -10.30 13.74 5.99
C ILE A 124 -9.27 13.62 7.12
N GLY A 125 -9.66 13.89 8.36
CA GLY A 125 -8.80 13.69 9.54
C GLY A 125 -8.32 12.25 9.68
N LEU A 126 -9.23 11.28 9.57
CA LEU A 126 -8.89 9.85 9.62
C LEU A 126 -8.02 9.42 8.44
N GLY A 127 -8.27 9.96 7.25
CA GLY A 127 -7.42 9.76 6.07
C GLY A 127 -6.00 10.29 6.26
N LEU A 128 -5.85 11.51 6.81
CA LEU A 128 -4.55 12.12 7.09
C LEU A 128 -3.75 11.36 8.14
N MET A 129 -4.41 10.83 9.17
CA MET A 129 -3.78 9.98 10.20
C MET A 129 -3.40 8.60 9.67
N GLY A 130 -4.22 7.99 8.80
CA GLY A 130 -3.96 6.68 8.21
C GLY A 130 -2.97 6.69 7.05
N ALA A 131 -2.80 7.84 6.38
CA ALA A 131 -1.96 7.97 5.19
C ALA A 131 -0.49 7.58 5.41
N PRO A 132 0.20 7.98 6.51
CA PRO A 132 1.57 7.52 6.78
C PRO A 132 1.69 6.02 6.96
N VAL A 133 0.72 5.38 7.63
CA VAL A 133 0.69 3.92 7.81
C VAL A 133 0.54 3.23 6.46
N LEU A 134 -0.37 3.73 5.63
CA LEU A 134 -0.59 3.20 4.29
C LEU A 134 0.65 3.40 3.40
N ALA A 135 1.26 4.59 3.44
CA ALA A 135 2.49 4.89 2.72
C ALA A 135 3.64 3.97 3.14
N PHE A 136 3.78 3.69 4.43
CA PHE A 136 4.76 2.74 4.96
C PHE A 136 4.53 1.34 4.39
N VAL A 137 3.30 0.82 4.46
CA VAL A 137 2.95 -0.51 3.92
C VAL A 137 3.28 -0.59 2.43
N ILE A 138 2.92 0.44 1.65
CA ILE A 138 3.22 0.53 0.21
C ILE A 138 4.73 0.57 -0.04
N ALA A 139 5.50 1.31 0.75
CA ALA A 139 6.94 1.46 0.59
C ALA A 139 7.73 0.19 0.96
N VAL A 140 7.26 -0.55 1.97
CA VAL A 140 7.91 -1.77 2.47
C VAL A 140 7.61 -2.98 1.59
N LEU A 141 6.44 -3.04 0.96
CA LEU A 141 6.04 -4.14 0.08
C LEU A 141 7.11 -4.58 -0.95
N PRO A 142 7.69 -3.67 -1.76
CA PRO A 142 8.71 -4.05 -2.76
C PRO A 142 10.07 -4.42 -2.14
N VAL A 143 10.31 -4.09 -0.86
CA VAL A 143 11.57 -4.36 -0.17
C VAL A 143 11.59 -5.77 0.43
N LEU A 144 10.41 -6.30 0.78
CA LEU A 144 10.25 -7.62 1.35
C LEU A 144 10.41 -8.70 0.26
N ARG A 145 11.50 -9.48 0.34
CA ARG A 145 11.60 -10.76 -0.35
C ARG A 145 11.33 -11.88 0.66
N LEU A 146 10.23 -12.58 0.42
CA LEU A 146 9.90 -13.81 1.12
C LEU A 146 10.45 -14.99 0.31
N SER A 147 11.42 -15.69 0.90
CA SER A 147 11.98 -16.92 0.38
C SER A 147 11.52 -18.06 1.27
N ILE A 148 10.66 -18.93 0.75
CA ILE A 148 10.26 -20.14 1.45
C ILE A 148 11.07 -21.28 0.83
N GLN A 149 12.00 -21.83 1.60
CA GLN A 149 12.78 -23.00 1.24
C GLN A 149 12.32 -24.17 2.10
N ARG A 150 12.33 -25.37 1.52
CA ARG A 150 12.02 -26.60 2.23
C ARG A 150 13.13 -27.59 1.93
N GLU A 151 14.01 -27.83 2.89
CA GLU A 151 15.12 -28.77 2.78
C GLU A 151 14.91 -29.92 3.75
N ALA A 152 14.98 -31.16 3.26
CA ALA A 152 14.99 -32.39 4.05
C ALA A 152 13.87 -32.55 5.10
N GLY A 153 12.72 -31.88 4.93
CA GLY A 153 11.59 -31.92 5.87
C GLY A 153 11.48 -30.71 6.78
N GLU A 154 12.50 -29.84 6.83
CA GLU A 154 12.45 -28.56 7.53
C GLU A 154 11.96 -27.44 6.59
N LEU A 155 11.09 -26.58 7.12
CA LEU A 155 10.60 -25.38 6.44
C LEU A 155 11.46 -24.19 6.87
N THR A 156 12.32 -23.70 5.98
CA THR A 156 13.13 -22.50 6.21
C THR A 156 12.46 -21.29 5.56
N ILE A 157 11.99 -20.35 6.39
CA ILE A 157 11.44 -19.08 5.94
C ILE A 157 12.56 -18.03 6.05
N ALA A 158 13.14 -17.68 4.90
CA ALA A 158 14.16 -16.63 4.83
C ALA A 158 13.51 -15.30 4.41
N PHE A 159 13.78 -14.26 5.21
CA PHE A 159 13.41 -12.88 4.91
C PHE A 159 14.65 -12.15 4.39
N ALA A 160 14.61 -11.73 3.12
CA ALA A 160 15.66 -10.90 2.55
C ALA A 160 15.13 -9.47 2.34
N ILE A 161 15.85 -8.49 2.87
CA ILE A 161 15.56 -7.07 2.66
C ILE A 161 16.42 -6.61 1.49
N ARG A 162 15.81 -6.45 0.30
CA ARG A 162 16.51 -5.92 -0.87
C ARG A 162 15.92 -4.57 -1.24
N GLY A 163 16.35 -3.52 -0.53
CA GLY A 163 15.88 -2.16 -0.76
C GLY A 163 16.75 -1.39 -1.76
N ARG A 164 16.12 -0.62 -2.65
CA ARG A 164 16.80 0.52 -3.29
C ARG A 164 16.77 1.70 -2.33
N ALA A 165 17.74 2.62 -2.44
CA ALA A 165 17.82 3.79 -1.55
C ALA A 165 16.50 4.56 -1.46
N LEU A 166 15.79 4.74 -2.59
CA LEU A 166 14.51 5.45 -2.64
C LEU A 166 13.38 4.77 -1.82
N THR A 167 13.28 3.43 -1.87
CA THR A 167 12.26 2.70 -1.07
C THR A 167 12.60 2.73 0.41
N LEU A 168 13.89 2.71 0.76
CA LEU A 168 14.34 2.87 2.14
C LEU A 168 14.01 4.27 2.66
N VAL A 169 14.29 5.32 1.89
CA VAL A 169 13.94 6.71 2.26
C VAL A 169 12.43 6.85 2.48
N ALA A 170 11.60 6.33 1.57
CA ALA A 170 10.14 6.39 1.73
C ALA A 170 9.66 5.62 2.98
N ALA A 171 10.23 4.44 3.26
CA ALA A 171 9.91 3.66 4.44
C ALA A 171 10.34 4.36 5.74
N VAL A 172 11.55 4.93 5.79
CA VAL A 172 12.06 5.69 6.94
C VAL A 172 11.23 6.95 7.17
N LEU A 173 10.92 7.71 6.13
CA LEU A 173 10.08 8.91 6.24
C LEU A 173 8.70 8.56 6.82
N SER A 174 8.08 7.48 6.31
CA SER A 174 6.78 7.02 6.79
C SER A 174 6.86 6.54 8.24
N LEU A 175 7.92 5.84 8.62
CA LEU A 175 8.16 5.40 10.01
C LEU A 175 8.29 6.59 10.97
N LEU A 176 9.05 7.63 10.57
CA LEU A 176 9.20 8.85 11.36
C LEU A 176 7.86 9.57 11.56
N LEU A 177 7.04 9.65 10.51
CA LEU A 177 5.69 10.21 10.60
C LEU A 177 4.81 9.42 11.57
N ILE A 178 4.82 8.09 11.48
CA ILE A 178 4.07 7.21 12.40
C ILE A 178 4.52 7.42 13.85
N ALA A 179 5.84 7.45 14.09
CA ALA A 179 6.39 7.68 15.41
C ALA A 179 6.00 9.05 15.97
N PHE A 180 6.05 10.10 15.15
CA PHE A 180 5.60 11.44 15.53
C PHE A 180 4.13 11.45 15.97
N PHE A 181 3.24 10.85 15.17
CA PHE A 181 1.82 10.76 15.53
C PHE A 181 1.61 9.95 16.82
N ALA A 182 2.30 8.82 16.98
CA ALA A 182 2.19 8.00 18.18
C ALA A 182 2.61 8.77 19.44
N ILE A 183 3.72 9.51 19.38
CA ILE A 183 4.18 10.37 20.49
C ILE A 183 3.16 11.47 20.76
N HIS A 184 2.69 12.17 19.72
CA HIS A 184 1.74 13.27 19.88
C HIS A 184 0.42 12.81 20.52
N SER A 185 -0.15 11.70 20.03
CA SER A 185 -1.36 11.11 20.61
C SER A 185 -1.15 10.58 22.02
N ALA A 186 0.03 10.02 22.33
CA ALA A 186 0.35 9.59 23.70
C ALA A 186 0.45 10.78 24.66
N THR A 187 1.04 11.90 24.22
CA THR A 187 1.10 13.12 25.04
C THR A 187 -0.28 13.71 25.30
N GLU A 188 -1.15 13.76 24.28
CA GLU A 188 -2.53 14.23 24.43
C GLU A 188 -3.31 13.36 25.41
N PHE A 189 -3.17 12.03 25.32
CA PHE A 189 -3.82 11.09 26.25
C PHE A 189 -3.33 11.21 27.69
N LEU A 190 -2.03 11.42 27.90
CA LEU A 190 -1.44 11.52 29.24
C LEU A 190 -1.68 12.87 29.91
N PHE A 191 -1.67 13.96 29.14
CA PHE A 191 -1.71 15.32 29.67
C PHE A 191 -3.05 16.03 29.48
N GLY A 192 -3.99 15.46 28.72
CA GLY A 192 -5.39 15.90 28.66
C GLY A 192 -5.58 17.37 28.32
N THR A 193 -4.80 17.89 27.36
CA THR A 193 -4.96 19.25 26.82
C THR A 193 -6.09 19.32 25.82
#